data_AF-A0A9W6GXR2-F1
#
_entry.id   AF-A0A9W6GXR2-F1
#
_cell.length_a   1.000
_cell.length_b   1.000
_cell.length_c   1.000
_cell.angle_alpha   90.00
_cell.angle_beta   90.00
_cell.angle_gamma   90.00
#
_symmetry.space_group_name_H-M   'P 1'
#
loop_
_entity.id
_entity.type
_entity.pdbx_description
1 polymer ?
#
loop_
_entity_poly.entity_id
_entity_poly.type
_entity_poly.pdbx_seq_one_letter_code
_entity_poly.pdbx_strand_id
1 'polypeptide(L)'
;MHDEKIYQSLIRNIAELSGMPANELTPETGLIGNESVLDSRGLVELMLAIEEFLEDDFGTKFDWVSDSAMSSSRSNFRSIGTLYDMVREQVGK
;
A
#
# COMPACT_ATOMS: atom_id res chain seq x y z
N MET A 1 -3.86 -14.61 -9.93
CA MET A 1 -3.33 -13.68 -10.95
C MET A 1 -3.40 -12.23 -10.47
N HIS A 2 -4.42 -11.84 -9.70
CA HIS A 2 -4.54 -10.49 -9.12
C HIS A 2 -3.54 -10.23 -7.99
N ASP A 3 -3.38 -11.17 -7.06
CA ASP A 3 -2.43 -11.09 -5.93
C ASP A 3 -1.00 -10.73 -6.33
N GLU A 4 -0.46 -11.39 -7.36
CA GLU A 4 0.88 -11.10 -7.87
C GLU A 4 0.97 -9.66 -8.39
N LYS A 5 -0.01 -9.19 -9.16
CA LYS A 5 -0.04 -7.81 -9.67
C LYS A 5 -0.08 -6.79 -8.55
N ILE A 6 -0.91 -7.02 -7.53
CA ILE A 6 -1.03 -6.15 -6.36
C ILE A 6 0.32 -6.07 -5.64
N TYR A 7 0.92 -7.22 -5.35
CA TYR A 7 2.21 -7.27 -4.65
C TYR A 7 3.31 -6.56 -5.44
N GLN A 8 3.41 -6.80 -6.75
CA GLN A 8 4.38 -6.13 -7.62
C GLN A 8 4.18 -4.62 -7.68
N SER A 9 2.91 -4.16 -7.77
CA SER A 9 2.59 -2.74 -7.76
C SER A 9 3.00 -2.07 -6.45
N LEU A 10 2.73 -2.71 -5.30
CA LEU A 10 3.14 -2.20 -3.99
C LEU A 10 4.66 -2.09 -3.86
N ILE A 11 5.38 -3.19 -4.14
CA ILE A 11 6.85 -3.23 -4.00
C ILE A 11 7.49 -2.19 -4.91
N ARG A 12 7.01 -2.06 -6.15
CA ARG A 12 7.51 -1.07 -7.09
C ARG A 12 7.33 0.36 -6.55
N ASN A 13 6.10 0.74 -6.20
CA ASN A 13 5.81 2.09 -5.73
C ASN A 13 6.57 2.42 -4.44
N ILE A 14 6.66 1.47 -3.50
CA ILE A 14 7.40 1.66 -2.24
C ILE A 14 8.90 1.80 -2.51
N ALA A 15 9.48 1.01 -3.41
CA ALA A 15 10.88 1.14 -3.79
C ALA A 15 11.18 2.51 -4.41
N GLU A 16 10.31 2.98 -5.32
CA GLU A 16 10.45 4.30 -5.95
C GLU A 16 10.35 5.44 -4.93
N LEU A 17 9.42 5.37 -3.98
CA LEU A 17 9.18 6.41 -2.98
C LEU A 17 10.17 6.42 -1.82
N SER A 18 10.63 5.24 -1.39
CA SER A 18 11.60 5.10 -0.29
C SER A 18 13.06 5.23 -0.75
N GLY A 19 13.32 5.07 -2.05
CA GLY A 19 14.67 4.95 -2.59
C GLY A 19 15.38 3.64 -2.21
N MET A 20 14.69 2.69 -1.57
CA MET A 20 15.21 1.38 -1.25
C MET A 20 15.07 0.42 -2.45
N PRO A 21 16.00 -0.53 -2.62
CA PRO A 21 15.88 -1.50 -3.70
C PRO A 21 14.77 -2.52 -3.39
N ALA A 22 13.99 -2.87 -4.41
CA ALA A 22 12.81 -3.72 -4.27
C ALA A 22 13.08 -5.10 -3.63
N ASN A 23 14.30 -5.63 -3.77
CA ASN A 23 14.71 -6.91 -3.18
C ASN A 23 15.01 -6.85 -1.67
N GLU A 24 15.10 -5.65 -1.09
CA GLU A 24 15.27 -5.44 0.36
C GLU A 24 13.92 -5.20 1.07
N LEU A 25 12.85 -4.98 0.31
CA LEU A 25 11.50 -4.78 0.83
C LEU A 25 10.87 -6.13 1.19
N THR A 26 10.31 -6.22 2.39
CA THR A 26 9.66 -7.42 2.92
C THR A 26 8.26 -7.09 3.44
N PRO A 27 7.38 -8.09 3.65
CA PRO A 27 6.07 -7.87 4.26
C PRO A 27 6.14 -7.22 5.66
N GLU A 28 7.27 -7.33 6.36
CA GLU A 28 7.51 -6.76 7.69
C GLU A 28 8.03 -5.32 7.63
N THR A 29 8.46 -4.83 6.46
CA THR A 29 8.96 -3.47 6.28
C THR A 29 7.90 -2.45 6.69
N GLY A 30 8.26 -1.58 7.64
CA GLY A 30 7.37 -0.57 8.20
C GLY A 30 7.08 0.57 7.22
N LEU A 31 5.80 0.93 7.05
CA LEU A 31 5.37 2.04 6.20
C LEU A 31 5.02 3.31 7.00
N ILE A 32 4.67 3.17 8.28
CA ILE A 32 4.47 4.29 9.21
C ILE A 32 5.17 4.04 10.54
N GLY A 33 5.57 5.13 11.21
CA GLY A 33 6.14 5.08 12.56
C GLY A 33 7.61 5.48 12.59
N ASN A 34 8.30 5.12 13.67
CA ASN A 34 9.65 5.62 13.95
C ASN A 34 10.72 4.97 13.05
N GLU A 35 10.42 3.81 12.47
CA GLU A 35 11.32 3.03 11.61
C GLU A 35 10.73 2.84 10.20
N SER A 36 9.84 3.75 9.78
CA SER A 36 9.21 3.63 8.45
C SER A 36 10.14 4.02 7.32
N VAL A 37 9.99 3.31 6.20
CA VAL A 37 10.72 3.60 4.95
C VAL A 37 10.11 4.76 4.17
N LEU A 38 8.88 5.17 4.52
CA LEU A 38 8.19 6.31 3.95
C LEU A 38 7.98 7.39 5.02
N ASP A 39 8.03 8.64 4.58
CA ASP A 39 7.54 9.77 5.34
C ASP A 39 6.02 9.96 5.12
N SER A 40 5.44 10.98 5.76
CA SER A 40 4.00 11.28 5.61
C SER A 40 3.60 11.58 4.17
N ARG A 41 4.51 12.13 3.36
CA ARG A 41 4.21 12.53 1.99
C ARG A 41 4.27 11.31 1.07
N GLY A 42 5.33 10.50 1.18
CA GLY A 42 5.49 9.25 0.47
C GLY A 42 4.34 8.28 0.77
N LEU A 43 3.80 8.27 1.99
CA LEU A 43 2.60 7.49 2.29
C LEU A 43 1.39 7.95 1.48
N VAL A 44 1.13 9.26 1.40
CA VAL A 44 0.00 9.80 0.62
C VAL A 44 0.20 9.52 -0.87
N GLU A 45 1.41 9.71 -1.39
CA GLU A 45 1.75 9.41 -2.78
C GLU A 45 1.56 7.92 -3.10
N LEU A 46 1.93 7.02 -2.17
CA LEU A 46 1.67 5.60 -2.29
C LEU A 46 0.16 5.28 -2.36
N MET A 47 -0.65 5.89 -1.50
CA MET A 47 -2.10 5.63 -1.49
C MET A 47 -2.77 6.06 -2.79
N LEU A 48 -2.37 7.21 -3.35
CA LEU A 48 -2.86 7.70 -4.65
C LEU A 48 -2.46 6.76 -5.79
N ALA A 49 -1.20 6.31 -5.81
CA ALA A 49 -0.73 5.36 -6.83
C ALA A 49 -1.47 4.02 -6.77
N ILE A 50 -1.81 3.54 -5.57
CA ILE A 50 -2.64 2.34 -5.38
C ILE A 50 -4.07 2.59 -5.86
N GLU A 51 -4.66 3.75 -5.56
CA GLU A 51 -6.00 4.11 -6.02
C GLU A 51 -6.09 4.10 -7.55
N GLU A 52 -5.16 4.75 -8.23
CA GLU A 52 -5.07 4.76 -9.70
C GLU A 52 -4.88 3.34 -10.25
N PHE A 53 -3.96 2.55 -9.67
CA PHE A 53 -3.74 1.17 -10.08
C PHE A 53 -4.99 0.30 -9.91
N LEU A 54 -5.73 0.44 -8.81
CA LEU A 54 -6.93 -0.34 -8.56
C LEU A 54 -8.07 0.03 -9.51
N GLU A 55 -8.21 1.32 -9.82
CA GLU A 55 -9.20 1.81 -10.78
C GLU A 55 -8.87 1.32 -12.20
N ASP A 56 -7.60 1.40 -12.62
CA ASP A 56 -7.17 1.04 -13.98
C ASP A 56 -7.13 -0.47 -14.23
N ASP A 57 -6.57 -1.27 -13.31
CA ASP A 57 -6.40 -2.72 -13.52
C ASP A 57 -7.63 -3.54 -13.10
N PHE A 58 -8.44 -3.04 -12.16
CA PHE A 58 -9.56 -3.80 -11.56
C PHE A 58 -10.91 -3.09 -11.65
N GLY A 59 -10.97 -1.80 -12.02
CA GLY A 59 -12.23 -1.04 -12.01
C GLY A 59 -12.79 -0.80 -10.62
N THR A 60 -11.94 -0.89 -9.58
CA THR A 60 -12.34 -0.78 -8.18
C THR A 60 -11.77 0.49 -7.58
N LYS A 61 -12.63 1.26 -6.91
CA LYS A 61 -12.19 2.44 -6.18
C LYS A 61 -11.56 2.05 -4.84
N PHE A 62 -10.36 2.55 -4.56
CA PHE A 62 -9.68 2.32 -3.29
C PHE A 62 -10.19 3.27 -2.20
N ASP A 63 -10.98 2.76 -1.25
CA ASP A 63 -11.49 3.57 -0.14
C ASP A 63 -10.53 3.59 1.06
N TRP A 64 -9.48 4.40 0.96
CA TRP A 64 -8.45 4.56 2.01
C TRP A 64 -8.68 5.77 2.91
N VAL A 65 -9.60 6.67 2.53
CA VAL A 65 -9.93 7.91 3.26
C VAL A 65 -11.21 7.80 4.10
N SER A 66 -11.98 6.71 4.00
CA SER A 66 -13.18 6.56 4.82
C SER A 66 -12.87 6.44 6.30
N ASP A 67 -13.87 6.76 7.13
CA ASP A 67 -13.79 6.70 8.58
C ASP A 67 -13.39 5.29 9.08
N SER A 68 -13.81 4.24 8.38
CA SER A 68 -13.42 2.85 8.67
C SER A 68 -11.94 2.58 8.38
N ALA A 69 -11.45 3.05 7.23
CA ALA A 69 -10.03 2.97 6.90
C ALA A 69 -9.17 3.82 7.86
N MET A 70 -9.66 4.99 8.27
CA MET A 70 -9.02 5.88 9.24
C MET A 70 -8.99 5.31 10.66
N SER A 71 -10.07 4.65 11.08
CA SER A 71 -10.16 4.01 12.41
C SER A 71 -9.21 2.80 12.54
N SER A 72 -8.97 2.06 11.45
CA SER A 72 -7.98 0.96 11.38
C SER A 72 -6.61 1.38 10.81
N SER A 73 -6.43 2.67 10.51
CA SER A 73 -5.31 3.23 9.74
C SER A 73 -3.92 2.89 10.29
N ARG A 74 -3.77 2.93 11.63
CA ARG A 74 -2.50 2.58 12.29
C ARG A 74 -2.08 1.13 12.09
N SER A 75 -3.03 0.23 11.88
CA SER A 75 -2.75 -1.20 11.67
C SER A 75 -2.62 -1.54 10.19
N ASN A 76 -3.46 -0.97 9.32
CA ASN A 76 -3.46 -1.28 7.89
C ASN A 76 -2.23 -0.70 7.18
N PHE A 77 -1.78 0.48 7.59
CA PHE A 77 -0.60 1.13 7.02
C PHE A 77 0.69 0.82 7.79
N ARG A 78 0.68 -0.16 8.70
CA ARG A 78 1.85 -0.45 9.55
C ARG A 78 3.01 -1.01 8.76
N SER A 79 2.76 -2.00 7.90
CA SER A 79 3.79 -2.64 7.08
C SER A 79 3.27 -2.93 5.66
N ILE A 80 4.19 -3.33 4.78
CA ILE A 80 3.85 -3.77 3.43
C ILE A 80 2.81 -4.90 3.46
N GLY A 81 2.96 -5.86 4.36
CA GLY A 81 2.03 -6.98 4.51
C GLY A 81 0.62 -6.56 4.89
N THR A 82 0.48 -5.65 5.87
CA THR A 82 -0.84 -5.17 6.30
C THR A 82 -1.53 -4.34 5.22
N LEU A 83 -0.75 -3.56 4.46
CA LEU A 83 -1.29 -2.80 3.33
C LEU A 83 -1.72 -3.74 2.18
N TYR A 84 -0.91 -4.76 1.89
CA TYR A 84 -1.24 -5.78 0.90
C TYR A 84 -2.58 -6.46 1.21
N ASP A 85 -2.80 -6.88 2.46
CA ASP A 85 -4.06 -7.50 2.85
C ASP A 85 -5.25 -6.54 2.69
N MET A 86 -5.10 -5.27 3.09
CA MET A 86 -6.14 -4.25 2.89
C MET A 86 -6.49 -4.06 1.41
N VAL A 87 -5.49 -3.98 0.53
CA VAL A 87 -5.69 -3.79 -0.91
C VAL A 87 -6.32 -5.04 -1.54
N ARG A 88 -5.87 -6.24 -1.15
CA ARG A 88 -6.45 -7.51 -1.61
C ARG A 88 -7.93 -7.64 -1.25
N GLU A 89 -8.31 -7.22 -0.05
CA GLU A 89 -9.71 -7.23 0.39
C GLU A 89 -10.61 -6.29 -0.44
N GLN A 90 -10.06 -5.21 -1.01
CA GLN A 90 -10.84 -4.32 -1.87
C GLN A 90 -11.06 -4.89 -3.27
N VAL A 91 -10.06 -5.59 -3.83
CA VAL A 91 -10.19 -6.25 -5.14
C VAL A 91 -11.12 -7.47 -5.10
N GLY A 92 -11.31 -8.06 -3.92
CA GLY A 92 -12.20 -9.21 -3.72
C GLY A 92 -13.67 -8.89 -3.46
N LYS A 93 -14.05 -7.60 -3.38
CA LYS A 93 -15.44 -7.14 -3.20
C LYS A 93 -16.11 -6.89 -4.55
#